data_AF-A0A494YZR7-F1
#
_entry.id   AF-A0A494YZR7-F1
#
_cell.length_a   1.000
_cell.length_b   1.000
_cell.length_c   1.000
_cell.angle_alpha   90.00
_cell.angle_beta   90.00
_cell.angle_gamma   90.00
#
_symmetry.space_group_name_H-M   'P 1'
#
loop_
_entity.id
_entity.type
_entity.pdbx_description
1 polymer ?
#
loop_
_entity_poly.entity_id
_entity_poly.type
_entity_poly.pdbx_seq_one_letter_code
_entity_poly.pdbx_strand_id
1 'polypeptide(L)'
;MNRGLERKLLFTGAGWNLFTALLTIFSYHTWFNNQGAKQLGNADGSTLLVGTHLLDNVSKVILTFGLFMFVASILNFLIAVKLKDNMIQKKVLIWIGIWAAVQLATMDVIGFVIYLLAFVIYFAKNKAIKLSNGVLE
;
A
#
# COMPACT_ATOMS: atom_id res chain seq x y z
N MET A 1 -5.26 -27.15 -6.11
CA MET A 1 -5.98 -25.99 -5.55
C MET A 1 -5.84 -24.74 -6.42
N ASN A 2 -6.99 -24.24 -6.88
CA ASN A 2 -7.11 -22.97 -7.60
C ASN A 2 -6.79 -21.78 -6.66
N ARG A 3 -6.00 -20.80 -7.13
CA ARG A 3 -5.64 -19.57 -6.40
C ARG A 3 -6.42 -18.32 -6.82
N GLY A 4 -7.59 -18.49 -7.42
CA GLY A 4 -8.42 -17.39 -7.90
C GLY A 4 -8.82 -16.38 -6.81
N LEU A 5 -9.06 -16.83 -5.57
CA LEU A 5 -9.40 -15.93 -4.47
C LEU A 5 -8.22 -15.04 -4.05
N GLU A 6 -7.03 -15.61 -3.90
CA GLU A 6 -5.83 -14.84 -3.57
C GLU A 6 -5.51 -13.81 -4.66
N ARG A 7 -5.69 -14.22 -5.92
CA ARG A 7 -5.49 -13.32 -7.06
C ARG A 7 -6.47 -12.15 -7.05
N LYS A 8 -7.76 -12.40 -6.81
CA LYS A 8 -8.78 -11.36 -6.67
C LYS A 8 -8.45 -10.40 -5.53
N LEU A 9 -8.08 -10.91 -4.36
CA LEU A 9 -7.71 -10.09 -3.21
C LEU A 9 -6.48 -9.21 -3.49
N LEU A 10 -5.45 -9.76 -4.15
CA LEU A 10 -4.28 -8.96 -4.55
C LEU A 10 -4.63 -7.88 -5.58
N PHE A 11 -5.52 -8.17 -6.53
CA PHE A 11 -6.02 -7.16 -7.46
C PHE A 11 -6.83 -6.07 -6.76
N THR A 12 -7.72 -6.45 -5.84
CA THR A 12 -8.49 -5.49 -5.04
C THR A 12 -7.57 -4.63 -4.18
N GLY A 13 -6.57 -5.21 -3.52
CA GLY A 13 -5.58 -4.46 -2.72
C GLY A 13 -4.73 -3.53 -3.56
N ALA A 14 -4.27 -3.98 -4.73
CA ALA A 14 -3.57 -3.13 -5.68
C ALA A 14 -4.45 -1.97 -6.17
N GLY A 15 -5.71 -2.24 -6.51
CA GLY A 15 -6.69 -1.22 -6.93
C GLY A 15 -6.96 -0.21 -5.81
N TRP A 16 -7.07 -0.66 -4.57
CA TRP A 16 -7.22 0.21 -3.41
C TRP A 16 -6.00 1.12 -3.23
N ASN A 17 -4.78 0.56 -3.23
CA ASN A 17 -3.55 1.35 -3.13
C ASN A 17 -3.39 2.35 -4.27
N LEU A 18 -3.82 1.98 -5.49
CA LEU A 18 -3.81 2.89 -6.62
C LEU A 18 -4.72 4.09 -6.34
N PHE A 19 -5.94 3.80 -5.89
CA PHE A 19 -6.94 4.82 -5.59
C PHE A 19 -6.46 5.77 -4.48
N THR A 20 -5.93 5.24 -3.37
CA THR A 20 -5.43 6.06 -2.27
C THR A 20 -4.18 6.85 -2.65
N ALA A 21 -3.28 6.27 -3.46
CA ALA A 21 -2.13 6.99 -4.01
C ALA A 21 -2.55 8.17 -4.90
N LEU A 22 -3.53 7.96 -5.79
CA LEU A 22 -4.05 9.02 -6.66
C LEU A 22 -4.72 10.14 -5.85
N LEU A 23 -5.54 9.79 -4.86
CA LEU A 23 -6.12 10.77 -3.94
C LEU A 23 -5.05 11.55 -3.19
N THR A 24 -3.97 10.90 -2.77
CA THR A 24 -2.87 11.55 -2.06
C THR A 24 -2.13 12.55 -2.94
N ILE A 25 -1.75 12.12 -4.16
CA ILE A 25 -0.97 12.94 -5.11
C ILE A 25 -1.78 14.11 -5.66
N PHE A 26 -3.04 13.88 -6.04
CA PHE A 26 -3.82 14.91 -6.74
C PHE A 26 -4.71 15.72 -5.80
N SER A 27 -5.39 15.07 -4.85
CA SER A 27 -6.35 15.75 -3.97
C SER A 27 -5.67 16.30 -2.72
N TYR A 28 -5.05 15.43 -1.92
CA TYR A 28 -4.51 15.81 -0.61
C TYR A 28 -3.31 16.77 -0.73
N HIS A 29 -2.34 16.47 -1.60
CA HIS A 29 -1.19 17.35 -1.83
C HIS A 29 -1.61 18.76 -2.27
N THR A 30 -2.53 18.87 -3.23
CA THR A 30 -3.03 20.16 -3.71
C THR A 30 -3.77 20.93 -2.62
N TRP A 31 -4.66 20.23 -1.88
CA TRP A 31 -5.38 20.83 -0.77
C TRP A 31 -4.43 21.31 0.33
N PHE A 32 -3.43 20.50 0.70
CA PHE A 32 -2.45 20.81 1.73
C PHE A 32 -1.62 22.05 1.36
N ASN A 33 -1.13 22.14 0.12
CA ASN A 33 -0.41 23.32 -0.36
C ASN A 33 -1.26 24.59 -0.34
N ASN A 34 -2.50 24.50 -0.83
CA ASN A 34 -3.41 25.65 -0.86
C ASN A 34 -3.78 26.14 0.54
N GLN A 35 -4.01 25.22 1.46
CA GLN A 35 -4.35 25.55 2.84
C GLN A 35 -3.14 26.10 3.61
N GLY A 36 -1.96 25.51 3.39
CA GLY A 36 -0.71 25.98 3.96
C GLY A 36 -0.36 27.39 3.49
N ALA A 37 -0.45 27.67 2.19
CA ALA A 37 -0.19 29.00 1.63
C ALA A 37 -1.16 30.06 2.20
N LYS A 38 -2.45 29.72 2.37
CA LYS A 38 -3.43 30.63 2.99
C LYS A 38 -3.11 30.95 4.45
N GLN A 39 -2.65 29.97 5.22
CA GLN A 39 -2.30 30.21 6.63
C GLN A 39 -1.00 31.02 6.77
N LEU A 40 -0.04 30.81 5.88
CA LEU A 40 1.21 31.57 5.86
C LEU A 40 1.02 33.02 5.39
N GLY A 41 0.05 33.29 4.50
CA GLY A 41 -0.27 34.65 4.04
C GLY A 41 -0.69 35.63 5.15
N ASN A 42 -1.05 35.14 6.34
CA ASN A 42 -1.42 35.96 7.51
C ASN A 42 -0.33 35.99 8.59
N ALA A 43 0.87 35.46 8.34
CA ALA A 43 1.92 35.29 9.35
C ALA A 43 2.99 36.39 9.28
N ASP A 44 3.60 36.70 10.43
CA ASP A 44 4.72 37.65 10.53
C ASP A 44 5.95 37.18 9.74
N GLY A 45 6.83 38.12 9.33
CA GLY A 45 7.93 37.86 8.40
C GLY A 45 8.91 36.75 8.80
N SER A 46 9.15 36.52 10.10
CA SER A 46 9.98 35.41 10.59
C SER A 46 9.27 34.05 10.54
N THR A 47 7.97 34.02 10.84
CA THR A 47 7.09 32.84 10.74
C THR A 47 6.85 32.44 9.28
N LEU A 48 6.79 33.43 8.38
CA LEU A 48 6.64 33.22 6.94
C LEU A 48 7.78 32.37 6.36
N LEU A 49 9.03 32.70 6.71
CA LEU A 49 10.22 32.02 6.17
C LEU A 49 10.29 30.56 6.63
N VAL A 50 10.17 30.32 7.94
CA VAL A 50 10.20 28.96 8.51
C VAL A 50 9.01 28.14 8.03
N GLY A 51 7.82 28.75 8.02
CA GLY A 51 6.59 28.09 7.61
C GLY A 51 6.59 27.68 6.14
N THR A 52 7.16 28.48 5.24
CA THR A 52 7.29 28.14 3.81
C THR A 52 8.22 26.95 3.61
N HIS A 53 9.36 26.90 4.31
CA HIS A 53 10.27 25.75 4.23
C HIS A 53 9.66 24.46 4.78
N LEU A 54 8.90 24.54 5.88
CA LEU A 54 8.20 23.39 6.43
C LEU A 54 7.10 22.91 5.49
N LEU A 55 6.32 23.83 4.91
CA LEU A 55 5.28 23.52 3.93
C LEU A 55 5.87 22.76 2.74
N ASP A 56 6.94 23.29 2.14
CA ASP A 56 7.62 22.65 1.00
C ASP A 56 8.13 21.24 1.34
N ASN A 57 8.75 21.08 2.51
CA ASN A 57 9.30 19.79 2.92
C ASN A 57 8.20 18.75 3.17
N VAL A 58 7.12 19.13 3.87
CA VAL A 58 5.99 18.23 4.12
C VAL A 58 5.30 17.87 2.80
N SER A 59 5.12 18.83 1.89
CA SER A 59 4.54 18.57 0.57
C SER A 59 5.37 17.60 -0.26
N LYS A 60 6.72 17.70 -0.22
CA LYS A 60 7.61 16.72 -0.84
C LYS A 60 7.45 15.32 -0.23
N VAL A 61 7.30 15.21 1.09
CA VAL A 61 7.06 13.93 1.76
C VAL A 61 5.72 13.33 1.32
N ILE A 62 4.65 14.13 1.28
CA ILE A 62 3.32 13.70 0.80
C ILE A 62 3.41 13.14 -0.62
N LEU A 63 4.06 13.88 -1.52
CA LEU A 63 4.18 13.49 -2.93
C LEU A 63 5.05 12.24 -3.09
N THR A 64 6.17 12.15 -2.36
CA THR A 64 7.05 10.97 -2.38
C THR A 64 6.33 9.73 -1.87
N PHE A 65 5.58 9.86 -0.77
CA PHE A 65 4.78 8.77 -0.22
C PHE A 65 3.67 8.34 -1.18
N GLY A 66 2.96 9.29 -1.79
CA GLY A 66 1.96 9.00 -2.82
C GLY A 66 2.54 8.23 -4.01
N LEU A 67 3.71 8.65 -4.52
CA LEU A 67 4.41 7.95 -5.60
C LEU A 67 4.88 6.56 -5.18
N PHE A 68 5.37 6.39 -3.96
CA PHE A 68 5.73 5.08 -3.42
C PHE A 68 4.53 4.13 -3.42
N MET A 69 3.37 4.59 -2.94
CA MET A 69 2.13 3.80 -2.94
C MET A 69 1.62 3.51 -4.35
N PHE A 70 1.82 4.43 -5.29
CA PHE A 70 1.49 4.23 -6.71
C PHE A 70 2.33 3.12 -7.34
N VAL A 71 3.66 3.17 -7.19
CA VAL A 71 4.57 2.13 -7.70
C VAL A 71 4.26 0.78 -7.06
N ALA A 72 4.00 0.79 -5.76
CA ALA A 72 3.60 -0.39 -5.01
C ALA A 72 2.32 -1.07 -5.55
N SER A 73 1.32 -0.28 -5.94
CA SER A 73 0.11 -0.80 -6.58
C SER A 73 0.45 -1.57 -7.85
N ILE A 74 1.29 -1.00 -8.72
CA ILE A 74 1.71 -1.65 -9.96
C ILE A 74 2.46 -2.96 -9.67
N LEU A 75 3.39 -2.96 -8.71
CA LEU A 75 4.12 -4.17 -8.31
C LEU A 75 3.17 -5.27 -7.81
N ASN A 76 2.19 -4.91 -6.98
CA ASN A 76 1.19 -5.85 -6.47
C ASN A 76 0.30 -6.41 -7.59
N PHE A 77 -0.06 -5.58 -8.57
CA PHE A 77 -0.77 -6.02 -9.76
C PHE A 77 0.04 -7.04 -10.56
N LEU A 78 1.33 -6.80 -10.79
CA LEU A 78 2.22 -7.72 -11.50
C LEU A 78 2.39 -9.05 -10.76
N ILE A 79 2.49 -9.02 -9.43
CA ILE A 79 2.58 -10.22 -8.59
C ILE A 79 1.28 -11.03 -8.64
N ALA A 80 0.12 -10.36 -8.64
CA ALA A 80 -1.18 -11.02 -8.78
C ALA A 80 -1.28 -11.78 -10.11
N VAL A 81 -0.85 -11.17 -11.23
CA VAL A 81 -0.85 -11.81 -12.55
C VAL A 81 0.09 -13.02 -12.60
N LYS A 82 1.26 -12.94 -11.97
CA LYS A 82 2.28 -14.00 -11.99
C LYS A 82 2.05 -15.13 -10.96
N LEU A 83 0.96 -15.08 -10.20
CA LEU A 83 0.65 -16.09 -9.19
C LEU A 83 0.38 -17.45 -9.86
N LYS A 84 1.20 -18.46 -9.57
CA LYS A 84 1.03 -19.82 -10.11
C LYS A 84 0.17 -20.67 -9.18
N ASP A 85 -0.73 -21.45 -9.77
CA ASP A 85 -1.52 -22.45 -9.05
C ASP A 85 -0.64 -23.63 -8.62
N ASN A 86 -1.05 -24.33 -7.54
CA ASN A 86 -0.38 -25.53 -7.00
C ASN A 86 1.09 -25.42 -6.59
N MET A 87 1.71 -24.23 -6.68
CA MET A 87 3.10 -24.00 -6.27
C MET A 87 3.19 -23.15 -5.01
N ILE A 88 3.92 -23.61 -4.00
CA ILE A 88 4.21 -22.80 -2.82
C ILE A 88 5.25 -21.73 -3.19
N GLN A 89 4.86 -20.46 -3.17
CA GLN A 89 5.76 -19.33 -3.44
C GLN A 89 6.01 -18.57 -2.13
N LYS A 90 7.00 -19.02 -1.33
CA LYS A 90 7.32 -18.42 -0.02
C LYS A 90 7.59 -16.91 -0.10
N LYS A 91 8.19 -16.44 -1.20
CA LYS A 91 8.46 -15.01 -1.45
C LYS A 91 7.17 -14.18 -1.52
N VAL A 92 6.11 -14.72 -2.10
CA VAL A 92 4.81 -14.02 -2.19
C VAL A 92 4.14 -13.92 -0.83
N LEU A 93 4.23 -14.96 0.00
CA LEU A 93 3.71 -14.89 1.38
C LEU A 93 4.37 -13.77 2.18
N ILE A 94 5.71 -13.69 2.15
CA ILE A 94 6.47 -12.64 2.83
C ILE A 94 6.09 -11.26 2.27
N TRP A 95 5.99 -11.14 0.95
CA TRP A 95 5.60 -9.90 0.28
C TRP A 95 4.23 -9.39 0.73
N ILE A 96 3.21 -10.27 0.79
CA ILE A 96 1.86 -9.91 1.27
C ILE A 96 1.91 -9.49 2.75
N GLY A 97 2.70 -10.19 3.58
CA GLY A 97 2.89 -9.83 4.98
C GLY A 97 3.53 -8.46 5.17
N ILE A 98 4.56 -8.14 4.38
CA ILE A 98 5.18 -6.80 4.37
C ILE A 98 4.14 -5.75 3.99
N TRP A 99 3.31 -6.01 2.97
CA TRP A 99 2.26 -5.08 2.59
C TRP A 99 1.21 -4.88 3.67
N ALA A 100 0.76 -5.93 4.34
CA ALA A 100 -0.13 -5.78 5.49
C ALA A 100 0.50 -4.88 6.58
N ALA A 101 1.78 -5.08 6.89
CA ALA A 101 2.49 -4.25 7.87
C ALA A 101 2.60 -2.77 7.42
N VAL A 102 2.89 -2.51 6.15
CA VAL A 102 2.92 -1.15 5.59
C VAL A 102 1.56 -0.49 5.70
N GLN A 103 0.47 -1.17 5.34
CA GLN A 103 -0.89 -0.61 5.45
C GLN A 103 -1.24 -0.26 6.89
N LEU A 104 -0.84 -1.10 7.84
CA LEU A 104 -1.05 -0.83 9.27
C LEU A 104 -0.23 0.39 9.72
N ALA A 105 1.03 0.49 9.29
CA ALA A 105 1.91 1.62 9.62
C ALA A 105 1.38 2.95 9.05
N THR A 106 0.72 2.91 7.89
CA THR A 106 0.09 4.08 7.26
C THR A 106 -1.34 4.31 7.75
N MET A 107 -1.82 3.52 8.72
CA MET A 107 -3.18 3.53 9.26
C MET A 107 -4.28 3.36 8.19
N ASP A 108 -3.95 2.74 7.06
CA ASP A 108 -4.93 2.41 6.02
C ASP A 108 -5.64 1.10 6.40
N VAL A 109 -6.73 1.24 7.15
CA VAL A 109 -7.51 0.11 7.68
C VAL A 109 -8.09 -0.75 6.56
N ILE A 110 -8.55 -0.14 5.46
CA ILE A 110 -9.17 -0.87 4.36
C ILE A 110 -8.11 -1.68 3.62
N GLY A 111 -6.98 -1.05 3.28
CA GLY A 111 -5.83 -1.73 2.70
C GLY A 111 -5.35 -2.86 3.60
N PHE A 112 -5.20 -2.60 4.90
CA PHE A 112 -4.76 -3.59 5.89
C PHE A 112 -5.65 -4.83 5.90
N VAL A 113 -6.96 -4.67 5.97
CA VAL A 113 -7.90 -5.81 5.98
C VAL A 113 -7.78 -6.64 4.70
N ILE A 114 -7.67 -6.00 3.53
CA ILE A 114 -7.53 -6.71 2.25
C ILE A 114 -6.24 -7.55 2.22
N TYR A 115 -5.10 -6.95 2.57
CA TYR A 115 -3.80 -7.66 2.57
C TYR A 115 -3.71 -8.71 3.67
N LEU A 116 -4.35 -8.50 4.83
CA LEU A 116 -4.44 -9.48 5.90
C LEU A 116 -5.26 -10.71 5.47
N LEU A 117 -6.42 -10.50 4.83
CA LEU A 117 -7.22 -11.61 4.29
C LEU A 117 -6.44 -12.39 3.23
N ALA A 118 -5.76 -11.69 2.33
CA ALA A 118 -4.90 -12.33 1.33
C ALA A 118 -3.79 -13.16 2.01
N PHE A 119 -3.17 -12.63 3.07
CA PHE A 119 -2.12 -13.32 3.83
C PHE A 119 -2.63 -14.60 4.48
N VAL A 120 -3.72 -14.52 5.24
CA VAL A 120 -4.31 -15.65 5.96
C VAL A 120 -4.75 -16.75 5.00
N ILE A 121 -5.43 -16.39 3.90
CA ILE A 121 -5.87 -17.37 2.89
C ILE A 121 -4.66 -18.02 2.22
N TYR A 122 -3.65 -17.24 1.82
CA TYR A 122 -2.45 -17.78 1.19
C TYR A 122 -1.68 -18.72 2.13
N PHE A 123 -1.58 -18.36 3.41
CA PHE A 123 -0.95 -19.19 4.44
C PHE A 123 -1.71 -20.51 4.64
N ALA A 124 -3.03 -20.45 4.82
CA ALA A 124 -3.87 -21.63 5.00
C ALA A 124 -3.78 -22.59 3.80
N LYS A 125 -3.82 -22.06 2.58
CA LYS A 125 -3.72 -22.85 1.36
C LYS A 125 -2.33 -23.46 1.14
N ASN A 126 -1.26 -22.75 1.51
CA ASN A 126 0.09 -23.33 1.50
C ASN A 126 0.22 -24.50 2.48
N LYS A 127 -0.39 -24.37 3.68
CA LYS A 127 -0.43 -25.47 4.65
C LYS A 127 -1.20 -26.67 4.10
N ALA A 128 -2.35 -26.46 3.48
CA ALA A 128 -3.14 -27.52 2.84
C ALA A 128 -2.37 -28.22 1.71
N ILE A 129 -1.64 -27.48 0.86
CA ILE A 129 -0.81 -28.08 -0.20
C ILE A 129 0.33 -28.91 0.40
N LYS A 130 0.99 -28.44 1.47
CA LYS A 130 2.02 -29.23 2.16
C LYS A 130 1.48 -30.56 2.70
N LEU A 131 0.32 -30.52 3.38
CA LEU A 131 -0.34 -31.73 3.88
C LEU A 131 -0.72 -32.68 2.74
N SER A 132 -1.27 -32.15 1.64
CA SER A 132 -1.64 -32.95 0.46
C SER A 132 -0.44 -33.59 -0.23
N ASN A 133 0.75 -33.00 -0.13
CA ASN A 133 1.97 -33.51 -0.74
C ASN A 133 2.75 -34.47 0.19
N GLY A 134 2.19 -34.82 1.36
CA GLY A 134 2.83 -35.75 2.30
C GLY A 134 4.08 -35.21 3.00
N VAL A 135 4.39 -33.92 2.85
CA VAL A 135 5.54 -33.28 3.51
C VAL A 135 5.09 -32.82 4.90
N LEU A 136 5.12 -33.76 5.84
CA LEU A 136 5.02 -33.50 7.28
C LEU A 136 6.39 -33.04 7.78
N GLU A 137 6.62 -31.73 7.77
CA GLU A 137 7.60 -31.05 8.64
C GLU A 137 7.03 -29.71 9.13
#